data_AF-A0A5N6RYI7-F1
#
_entry.id   AF-A0A5N6RYI7-F1
#
_cell.length_a   1.000
_cell.length_b   1.000
_cell.length_c   1.000
_cell.angle_alpha   90.00
_cell.angle_beta   90.00
_cell.angle_gamma   90.00
#
_symmetry.space_group_name_H-M   'P 1'
#
loop_
_entity.id
_entity.type
_entity.pdbx_description
1 polymer ?
#
loop_
_entity_poly.entity_id
_entity_poly.type
_entity_poly.pdbx_seq_one_letter_code
_entity_poly.pdbx_strand_id
1 'polypeptide(L)' 'MSIRVAIAGVGNCASSLVQGVEYYKDTADDDKIPGLMHN' A
#
# COMPACT_ATOMS: atom_id res chain seq x y z
N MET A 1 6.03 -6.71 11.58
CA MET A 1 4.62 -7.00 12.00
C MET A 1 3.74 -6.76 10.79
N SER A 2 2.72 -7.60 10.51
CA SER A 2 1.89 -7.45 9.31
C SER A 2 0.40 -7.33 9.65
N ILE A 3 -0.31 -6.49 8.89
CA ILE A 3 -1.76 -6.33 8.99
C ILE A 3 -2.42 -7.33 8.03
N ARG A 4 -3.32 -8.17 8.55
CA ARG A 4 -4.10 -9.09 7.72
C ARG A 4 -5.31 -8.34 7.17
N VAL A 5 -5.41 -8.25 5.84
CA VAL A 5 -6.48 -7.52 5.14
C VAL A 5 -7.30 -8.47 4.30
N ALA A 6 -8.62 -8.29 4.29
CA ALA A 6 -9.54 -8.95 3.36
C ALA A 6 -10.07 -7.94 2.35
N ILE A 7 -10.17 -8.35 1.09
CA ILE A 7 -10.67 -7.50 -0.01
C ILE A 7 -12.01 -8.07 -0.48
N ALA A 8 -13.07 -7.27 -0.44
CA ALA A 8 -14.38 -7.63 -0.97
C ALA A 8 -14.58 -6.97 -2.35
N GLY A 9 -14.41 -7.76 -3.41
CA GLY A 9 -14.44 -7.29 -4.81
C GLY A 9 -13.05 -7.02 -5.37
N VAL A 10 -12.72 -7.66 -6.50
CA VAL A 10 -11.40 -7.59 -7.13
C VAL A 10 -11.49 -6.83 -8.44
N GLY A 11 -11.30 -5.51 -8.36
CA GLY A 11 -11.28 -4.61 -9.53
C GLY A 11 -10.10 -3.64 -9.46
N ASN A 12 -10.17 -2.55 -10.22
CA ASN A 12 -9.06 -1.59 -10.34
C ASN A 12 -8.60 -1.03 -8.98
N CYS A 13 -9.52 -0.76 -8.05
CA CYS A 13 -9.15 -0.29 -6.71
C CYS A 13 -8.32 -1.33 -5.92
N ALA A 14 -8.69 -2.61 -5.99
CA ALA A 14 -7.93 -3.68 -5.36
C ALA A 14 -6.54 -3.83 -6.01
N SER A 15 -6.48 -3.70 -7.34
CA SER A 15 -5.23 -3.74 -8.11
C SER A 15 -4.28 -2.61 -7.69
N SER A 16 -4.76 -1.37 -7.64
CA SER A 16 -3.97 -0.22 -7.20
C SER A 16 -3.50 -0.34 -5.75
N LEU A 17 -4.33 -0.90 -4.85
CA LEU A 17 -3.94 -1.13 -3.46
C LEU A 17 -2.80 -2.14 -3.35
N VAL A 18 -2.95 -3.32 -3.97
CA VAL A 18 -1.94 -4.39 -3.87
C VAL A 18 -0.63 -3.96 -4.52
N GLN A 19 -0.69 -3.33 -5.69
CA GLN A 19 0.51 -2.82 -6.36
C GLN A 19 1.18 -1.69 -5.56
N GLY A 20 0.40 -0.79 -4.98
CA GLY A 20 0.94 0.28 -4.14
C GLY A 20 1.68 -0.26 -2.90
N VAL A 21 1.10 -1.24 -2.21
CA VAL A 21 1.76 -1.90 -1.05
C VAL A 21 3.06 -2.58 -1.47
N GLU A 22 3.08 -3.28 -2.60
CA GLU A 22 4.29 -3.94 -3.10
C GLU A 22 5.35 -2.93 -3.56
N TYR A 23 4.93 -1.85 -4.21
CA TYR A 23 5.83 -0.81 -4.74
C TYR A 23 6.56 -0.05 -3.63
N TYR A 24 5.89 0.21 -2.50
CA TYR A 24 6.44 0.98 -1.37
C TYR A 24 6.89 0.12 -0.18
N LYS A 25 7.05 -1.20 -0.36
CA LYS A 25 7.40 -2.10 0.76
C LYS A 25 8.80 -1.86 1.36
N ASP A 26 9.70 -1.22 0.60
CA ASP A 26 11.11 -1.02 0.95
C ASP A 26 11.51 0.48 1.01
N THR A 27 10.54 1.41 0.99
CA THR A 27 10.80 2.85 1.11
C THR A 27 11.25 3.22 2.52
N ALA A 28 12.13 4.22 2.65
CA ALA A 28 12.70 4.59 3.95
C ALA A 28 11.69 5.35 4.83
N ASP A 29 11.71 5.16 6.14
CA ASP A 29 10.74 5.74 7.08
C ASP A 29 10.60 7.28 7.00
N ASP A 30 11.64 7.98 6.51
CA ASP A 30 11.65 9.44 6.32
C ASP A 30 11.20 9.90 4.92
N ASP A 31 10.93 8.97 4.00
CA ASP A 31 10.45 9.26 2.66
C ASP A 31 9.02 9.82 2.67
N LYS A 32 8.82 10.94 1.97
CA LYS A 32 7.50 11.53 1.76
C LYS A 32 6.85 10.96 0.51
N ILE A 33 6.01 9.95 0.70
CA ILE A 33 5.27 9.32 -0.39
C ILE A 33 3.99 10.13 -0.69
N PRO A 34 3.76 10.56 -1.95
CA PRO A 34 2.54 11.27 -2.32
C PRO A 34 1.28 10.46 -1.99
N GLY A 35 0.36 11.08 -1.25
CA GLY A 35 -0.92 10.46 -0.88
C GLY A 35 -0.87 9.55 0.35
N LEU A 36 0.31 9.30 0.95
CA LEU A 36 0.45 8.65 2.24
C LEU A 36 0.77 9.68 3.33
N MET A 37 0.17 9.53 4.51
CA MET A 37 0.43 10.42 5.65
C MET A 37 1.71 10.07 6.38
N HIS A 38 2.06 8.78 6.41
CA HIS A 38 3.22 8.21 7.07
C HIS A 38 3.74 7.04 6.22
N ASN A 39 5.05 6.79 6.27
CA ASN A 39 5.68 5.58 5.76
C ASN A 39 6.15 4.74 6.95
#